data_AF-A0A8T5R3F8-F1
#
_entry.id   AF-A0A8T5R3F8-F1
#
_cell.length_a   1.000
_cell.length_b   1.000
_cell.length_c   1.000
_cell.angle_alpha   90.00
_cell.angle_beta   90.00
_cell.angle_gamma   90.00
#
_symmetry.space_group_name_H-M   'P 1'
#
loop_
_entity.id
_entity.type
_entity.pdbx_description
1 polymer ?
#
loop_
_entity_poly.entity_id
_entity_poly.type
_entity_poly.pdbx_seq_one_letter_code
_entity_poly.pdbx_strand_id
1 'polypeptide(L)'
;MADATRQSTETVRQAPRHVRVILAGYGTVGRAFHTILAKNKATIEAKHGVSVDVVAVCRSQGAWVTESGMEPRPLALDERRDMSVSDVLREVEADVLVELTPTDLETGGAALENIRTAIDKGLHVVTANKGPVVLDLPGLKERAAKNGVELRFEATAGAAIPIMSLADFCLRGNPVTRIEGVLNGTCNYILTRMGEEGLGFDEALFEAQSLGYAEADPAADVDGWDAAAKVVILANHVLGRPLSLKDVQVTGIRAVTGEAVQLARKQGYALRLVGAVGLEGPATVAPRLVPLASPLNVQGTLNVMRLHTAYAGPIALSGHGAGGTETASAVLADLLALPW
;
A
#
# COMPACT_ATOMS: atom_id res chain seq x y z
N MET A 1 -9.96 -0.71 -63.82
CA MET A 1 -11.22 -1.39 -63.46
C MET A 1 -10.84 -2.63 -62.67
N ALA A 2 -11.27 -2.91 -61.45
CA ALA A 2 -11.93 -2.19 -60.35
C ALA A 2 -11.47 -2.98 -59.10
N ASP A 3 -10.85 -2.30 -58.14
CA ASP A 3 -11.47 -1.92 -56.86
C ASP A 3 -11.58 -3.08 -55.86
N ALA A 4 -10.52 -3.24 -55.06
CA ALA A 4 -10.48 -4.12 -53.91
C ALA A 4 -10.84 -3.29 -52.68
N THR A 5 -12.12 -3.29 -52.33
CA THR A 5 -12.67 -2.62 -51.15
C THR A 5 -12.14 -3.30 -49.88
N ARG A 6 -11.07 -2.74 -49.30
CA ARG A 6 -10.72 -3.00 -47.89
C ARG A 6 -11.70 -2.22 -47.02
N GLN A 7 -12.74 -2.90 -46.55
CA GLN A 7 -13.53 -2.42 -45.42
C GLN A 7 -12.63 -2.45 -44.18
N SER A 8 -12.06 -1.30 -43.85
CA SER A 8 -11.54 -1.02 -42.51
C SER A 8 -12.72 -1.00 -41.55
N THR A 9 -12.83 -2.03 -40.70
CA THR A 9 -13.68 -1.98 -39.52
C THR A 9 -13.13 -0.91 -38.58
N GLU A 10 -13.60 0.33 -38.75
CA GLU A 10 -13.51 1.35 -37.71
C GLU A 10 -14.25 0.81 -36.49
N THR A 11 -13.49 0.35 -35.51
CA THR A 11 -14.02 0.06 -34.18
C THR A 11 -14.41 1.42 -33.62
N VAL A 12 -15.71 1.69 -33.51
CA VAL A 12 -16.22 2.89 -32.83
C VAL A 12 -15.66 2.87 -31.42
N ARG A 13 -14.59 3.64 -31.17
CA ARG A 13 -14.04 3.80 -29.82
C ARG A 13 -15.10 4.54 -29.02
N GLN A 14 -15.79 3.82 -28.13
CA GLN A 14 -16.66 4.45 -27.15
C GLN A 14 -15.86 5.52 -26.39
N ALA A 15 -16.48 6.68 -26.15
CA ALA A 15 -15.87 7.73 -25.37
C ALA A 15 -15.47 7.18 -23.99
N PRO A 16 -14.31 7.56 -23.44
CA PRO A 16 -13.86 7.03 -22.17
C PRO A 16 -14.86 7.40 -21.06
N ARG A 17 -15.14 6.47 -20.14
CA ARG A 17 -15.97 6.75 -18.97
C ARG A 17 -15.25 7.78 -18.09
N HIS A 18 -15.97 8.85 -17.76
CA HIS A 18 -15.46 9.89 -16.87
C HIS A 18 -15.57 9.42 -15.41
N VAL A 19 -14.47 9.55 -14.66
CA VAL A 19 -14.34 9.14 -13.25
C VAL A 19 -13.84 10.32 -12.44
N ARG A 20 -14.61 10.71 -11.42
CA ARG A 20 -14.33 11.83 -10.52
C ARG A 20 -13.76 11.32 -9.20
N VAL A 21 -12.59 11.84 -8.84
CA VAL A 21 -11.83 11.41 -7.65
C VAL A 21 -11.87 12.48 -6.56
N ILE A 22 -12.25 12.08 -5.35
CA ILE A 22 -11.91 12.82 -4.12
C ILE A 22 -10.60 12.27 -3.59
N LEU A 23 -9.57 13.12 -3.50
CA LEU A 23 -8.25 12.77 -3.00
C LEU A 23 -8.09 13.29 -1.56
N ALA A 24 -8.24 12.40 -0.58
CA ALA A 24 -8.02 12.73 0.82
C ALA A 24 -6.55 12.46 1.20
N GLY A 25 -5.84 13.51 1.62
CA GLY A 25 -4.41 13.45 1.87
C GLY A 25 -3.59 13.84 0.64
N TYR A 26 -2.91 15.00 0.73
CA TYR A 26 -2.06 15.54 -0.33
C TYR A 26 -0.59 15.69 0.11
N GLY A 27 -0.12 14.68 0.83
CA GLY A 27 1.27 14.52 1.24
C GLY A 27 2.17 13.97 0.13
N THR A 28 3.22 13.24 0.50
CA THR A 28 4.18 12.64 -0.45
C THR A 28 3.50 11.69 -1.44
N VAL A 29 2.63 10.79 -0.96
CA VAL A 29 1.92 9.82 -1.81
C VAL A 29 0.84 10.52 -2.66
N GLY A 30 -0.01 11.36 -2.06
CA GLY A 30 -1.09 12.04 -2.79
C GLY A 30 -0.59 12.94 -3.93
N ARG A 31 0.51 13.67 -3.73
CA ARG A 31 1.15 14.45 -4.81
C ARG A 31 1.73 13.57 -5.90
N ALA A 32 2.40 12.47 -5.52
CA ALA A 32 2.95 11.52 -6.48
C ALA A 32 1.84 10.86 -7.31
N PHE A 33 0.76 10.41 -6.67
CA PHE A 33 -0.42 9.86 -7.34
C PHE A 33 -1.01 10.84 -8.35
N HIS A 34 -1.27 12.08 -7.93
CA HIS A 34 -1.83 13.10 -8.81
C HIS A 34 -0.90 13.40 -10.01
N THR A 35 0.42 13.45 -9.76
CA THR A 35 1.42 13.65 -10.82
C THR A 35 1.46 12.48 -11.80
N ILE A 36 1.44 11.23 -11.32
CA ILE A 36 1.46 10.03 -12.17
C ILE A 36 0.18 9.96 -12.99
N LEU A 37 -0.97 10.25 -12.39
CA LEU A 37 -2.27 10.26 -13.05
C LEU A 37 -2.28 11.23 -14.24
N ALA A 38 -1.88 12.49 -14.01
CA ALA A 38 -1.81 13.50 -15.07
C ALA A 38 -0.83 13.12 -16.19
N LYS A 39 0.36 12.62 -15.83
CA LYS A 39 1.37 12.18 -16.81
C LYS A 39 0.90 11.02 -17.68
N ASN A 40 0.02 10.15 -17.16
CA ASN A 40 -0.44 8.95 -17.86
C ASN A 40 -1.86 9.06 -18.42
N LYS A 41 -2.52 10.24 -18.35
CA LYS A 41 -3.92 10.44 -18.74
C LYS A 41 -4.26 9.83 -20.11
N ALA A 42 -3.49 10.16 -21.15
CA ALA A 42 -3.72 9.64 -22.50
C ALA A 42 -3.54 8.11 -22.61
N THR A 43 -2.59 7.53 -21.87
CA THR A 43 -2.37 6.08 -21.84
C THR A 43 -3.51 5.37 -21.11
N ILE A 44 -3.96 5.95 -19.99
CA ILE A 44 -5.07 5.43 -19.19
C ILE A 44 -6.35 5.42 -20.02
N GLU A 45 -6.68 6.53 -20.68
CA GLU A 45 -7.85 6.61 -21.58
C GLU A 45 -7.76 5.59 -22.71
N ALA A 46 -6.60 5.48 -23.37
CA ALA A 46 -6.43 4.60 -24.53
C ALA A 46 -6.47 3.10 -24.18
N LYS A 47 -5.97 2.70 -23.00
CA LYS A 47 -5.85 1.28 -22.61
C LYS A 47 -6.96 0.79 -21.69
N HIS A 48 -7.49 1.67 -20.85
CA HIS A 48 -8.46 1.33 -19.81
C HIS A 48 -9.84 1.96 -20.07
N GLY A 49 -9.99 2.82 -21.08
CA GLY A 49 -11.29 3.39 -21.44
C GLY A 49 -11.86 4.31 -20.38
N VAL A 50 -11.03 4.87 -19.49
CA VAL A 50 -11.43 5.79 -18.44
C VAL A 50 -10.66 7.10 -18.50
N SER A 51 -11.36 8.21 -18.26
CA SER A 51 -10.77 9.53 -18.06
C SER A 51 -10.98 9.92 -16.62
N VAL A 52 -9.88 10.14 -15.88
CA VAL A 52 -9.91 10.33 -14.44
C VAL A 52 -9.56 11.79 -14.12
N ASP A 53 -10.45 12.47 -13.39
CA ASP A 53 -10.23 13.83 -12.94
C ASP A 53 -10.32 13.92 -11.42
N VAL A 54 -9.35 14.61 -10.81
CA VAL A 54 -9.36 14.92 -9.37
C VAL A 54 -10.23 16.15 -9.15
N VAL A 55 -11.44 15.97 -8.63
CA VAL A 55 -12.43 17.04 -8.41
C VAL A 55 -12.30 17.67 -7.03
N ALA A 56 -11.69 16.97 -6.07
CA ALA A 56 -11.38 17.52 -4.77
C ALA A 56 -10.05 17.00 -4.21
N VAL A 57 -9.30 17.88 -3.56
CA VAL A 57 -8.12 17.53 -2.76
C VAL A 57 -8.34 18.01 -1.33
N CYS A 58 -8.22 17.10 -0.37
CA CYS A 58 -8.44 17.40 1.05
C CYS A 58 -7.14 17.30 1.85
N ARG A 59 -6.90 18.27 2.73
CA ARG A 59 -5.81 18.26 3.72
C ARG A 59 -6.38 18.54 5.10
N SER A 60 -5.56 18.42 6.14
CA SER A 60 -5.96 18.69 7.53
C SER A 60 -6.43 20.13 7.77
N GLN A 61 -6.08 21.08 6.88
CA GLN A 61 -6.36 22.51 7.03
C GLN A 61 -7.47 23.02 6.09
N GLY A 62 -8.17 22.13 5.37
CA GLY A 62 -9.22 22.49 4.42
C GLY A 62 -9.16 21.68 3.12
N ALA A 63 -10.01 22.06 2.16
CA ALA A 63 -10.16 21.38 0.88
C ALA A 63 -10.08 22.34 -0.31
N TRP A 64 -9.75 21.79 -1.48
CA TRP A 64 -9.73 22.47 -2.77
C TRP A 64 -10.64 21.70 -3.72
N VAL A 65 -11.66 22.37 -4.27
CA VAL A 65 -12.75 21.73 -5.02
C VAL A 65 -12.92 22.43 -6.37
N THR A 66 -13.07 21.64 -7.43
CA THR A 66 -13.31 22.10 -8.81
C THR A 66 -14.22 21.13 -9.56
N GLU A 67 -14.98 21.63 -10.53
CA GLU A 67 -15.82 20.81 -11.41
C GLU A 67 -15.05 20.27 -12.63
N SER A 68 -13.95 20.92 -13.04
CA SER A 68 -13.24 20.64 -14.30
C SER A 68 -12.07 19.65 -14.17
N GLY A 69 -11.86 19.08 -12.99
CA GLY A 69 -10.60 18.41 -12.66
C GLY A 69 -9.47 19.37 -12.32
N MET A 70 -8.62 18.96 -11.38
CA MET A 70 -7.45 19.70 -10.92
C MET A 70 -6.19 19.17 -11.60
N GLU A 71 -5.28 20.07 -11.98
CA GLU A 71 -3.92 19.69 -12.40
C GLU A 71 -2.99 19.57 -11.18
N PRO A 72 -1.93 18.73 -11.23
CA PRO A 72 -0.98 18.59 -10.15
C PRO A 72 -0.16 19.88 -9.98
N ARG A 73 -0.49 20.67 -8.96
CA ARG A 73 0.19 21.92 -8.61
C ARG A 73 0.25 22.14 -7.09
N PRO A 74 1.07 23.09 -6.60
CA PRO A 74 0.92 23.63 -5.25
C PRO A 74 -0.49 24.19 -5.05
N LEU A 75 -1.10 23.85 -3.91
CA LEU A 75 -2.46 24.29 -3.59
C LEU A 75 -2.42 25.71 -2.99
N ALA A 76 -3.09 26.66 -3.63
CA ALA A 76 -3.08 28.07 -3.23
C ALA A 76 -4.08 28.35 -2.08
N LEU A 77 -3.71 29.21 -1.13
CA LEU A 77 -4.51 29.41 0.09
C LEU A 77 -5.83 30.15 -0.13
N ASP A 78 -5.91 30.97 -1.18
CA ASP A 78 -7.09 31.72 -1.60
C ASP A 78 -8.17 30.83 -2.25
N GLU A 79 -7.79 29.69 -2.82
CA GLU A 79 -8.71 28.67 -3.36
C GLU A 79 -9.23 27.71 -2.28
N ARG A 80 -8.70 27.80 -1.06
CA ARG A 80 -9.01 26.87 0.04
C ARG A 80 -10.40 27.12 0.59
N ARG A 81 -11.19 26.05 0.70
CA ARG A 81 -12.48 26.02 1.40
C ARG A 81 -12.30 25.44 2.79
N ASP A 82 -12.99 26.01 3.77
CA ASP A 82 -13.05 25.50 5.13
C ASP A 82 -14.02 24.31 5.20
N MET A 83 -13.55 23.17 4.69
CA MET A 83 -14.31 21.93 4.59
C MET A 83 -13.45 20.77 5.07
N SER A 84 -14.03 19.90 5.89
CA SER A 84 -13.42 18.61 6.22
C SER A 84 -13.55 17.63 5.04
N VAL A 85 -12.85 16.50 5.11
CA VAL A 85 -13.04 15.39 4.15
C VAL A 85 -14.50 14.93 4.15
N SER A 86 -15.13 14.88 5.32
CA SER A 86 -16.54 14.47 5.44
C SER A 86 -17.49 15.47 4.77
N ASP A 87 -17.20 16.77 4.82
CA ASP A 87 -18.03 17.77 4.15
C ASP A 87 -17.87 17.67 2.63
N VAL A 88 -16.64 17.47 2.15
CA VAL A 88 -16.37 17.21 0.72
C VAL A 88 -17.09 15.95 0.25
N LEU A 89 -17.00 14.85 0.99
CA LEU A 89 -17.73 13.63 0.67
C LEU A 89 -19.23 13.87 0.59
N ARG A 90 -19.79 14.79 1.40
CA ARG A 90 -21.22 15.12 1.39
C ARG A 90 -21.65 16.02 0.22
N GLU A 91 -20.84 17.01 -0.10
CA GLU A 91 -21.22 18.12 -0.98
C GLU A 91 -20.69 18.00 -2.41
N VAL A 92 -19.61 17.23 -2.62
CA VAL A 92 -18.98 17.07 -3.94
C VAL A 92 -19.41 15.76 -4.57
N GLU A 93 -19.89 15.83 -5.81
CA GLU A 93 -20.18 14.63 -6.59
C GLU A 93 -18.89 13.97 -7.05
N ALA A 94 -18.71 12.70 -6.70
CA ALA A 94 -17.55 11.90 -7.08
C ALA A 94 -17.92 10.42 -7.17
N ASP A 95 -17.06 9.64 -7.83
CA ASP A 95 -17.26 8.20 -8.06
C ASP A 95 -16.38 7.36 -7.12
N VAL A 96 -15.26 7.94 -6.64
CA VAL A 96 -14.28 7.24 -5.81
C VAL A 96 -13.60 8.18 -4.80
N LEU A 97 -13.42 7.67 -3.58
CA LEU A 97 -12.51 8.23 -2.59
C LEU A 97 -11.14 7.54 -2.72
N VAL A 98 -10.09 8.34 -2.92
CA VAL A 98 -8.70 7.92 -2.76
C VAL A 98 -8.20 8.43 -1.41
N GLU A 99 -8.09 7.53 -0.43
CA GLU A 99 -7.82 7.83 0.98
C GLU A 99 -6.34 7.56 1.33
N LEU A 100 -5.57 8.64 1.44
CA LEU A 100 -4.11 8.69 1.65
C LEU A 100 -3.73 9.60 2.83
N THR A 101 -4.64 9.84 3.77
CA THR A 101 -4.30 10.54 5.02
C THR A 101 -3.34 9.73 5.89
N PRO A 102 -2.63 10.36 6.85
CA PRO A 102 -1.74 9.65 7.76
C PRO A 102 -2.41 8.48 8.48
N THR A 103 -1.64 7.42 8.69
CA THR A 103 -2.12 6.20 9.34
C THR A 103 -2.18 6.39 10.86
N ASP A 104 -3.30 5.96 11.45
CA ASP A 104 -3.45 5.74 12.88
C ASP A 104 -3.85 4.26 13.06
N LEU A 105 -2.94 3.45 13.60
CA LEU A 105 -3.17 2.01 13.80
C LEU A 105 -3.99 1.70 15.06
N GLU A 106 -4.14 2.66 15.98
CA GLU A 106 -4.84 2.47 17.24
C GLU A 106 -6.35 2.68 17.06
N THR A 107 -6.72 3.79 16.42
CA THR A 107 -8.13 4.19 16.28
C THR A 107 -8.64 4.17 14.84
N GLY A 108 -7.73 4.12 13.86
CA GLY A 108 -8.06 4.29 12.44
C GLY A 108 -8.22 5.77 12.04
N GLY A 109 -8.21 6.67 13.02
CA GLY A 109 -8.32 8.11 12.85
C GLY A 109 -9.54 8.54 12.03
N ALA A 110 -9.43 9.70 11.38
CA ALA A 110 -10.47 10.19 10.49
C ALA A 110 -10.67 9.30 9.25
N ALA A 111 -9.64 8.54 8.84
CA ALA A 111 -9.69 7.70 7.64
C ALA A 111 -10.77 6.62 7.74
N LEU A 112 -10.99 6.04 8.92
CA LEU A 112 -12.02 5.00 9.09
C LEU A 112 -13.42 5.55 8.81
N GLU A 113 -13.73 6.72 9.38
CA GLU A 113 -15.01 7.38 9.16
C GLU A 113 -15.16 7.95 7.75
N ASN A 114 -14.08 8.45 7.14
CA ASN A 114 -14.09 8.87 5.74
C ASN A 114 -14.45 7.70 4.82
N ILE A 115 -13.83 6.53 5.02
CA ILE A 115 -14.09 5.32 4.22
C ILE A 115 -15.53 4.85 4.40
N ARG A 116 -16.02 4.78 5.64
CA ARG A 116 -17.42 4.42 5.92
C ARG A 116 -18.39 5.37 5.23
N THR A 117 -18.15 6.67 5.35
CA THR A 117 -18.97 7.72 4.73
C THR A 117 -18.97 7.62 3.20
N ALA A 118 -17.81 7.38 2.59
CA ALA A 118 -17.71 7.21 1.14
C ALA A 118 -18.51 5.99 0.66
N ILE A 119 -18.34 4.84 1.33
CA ILE A 119 -19.08 3.61 1.01
C ILE A 119 -20.58 3.82 1.15
N ASP A 120 -21.04 4.45 2.24
CA ASP A 120 -22.46 4.70 2.49
C ASP A 120 -23.08 5.68 1.47
N LYS A 121 -22.27 6.48 0.79
CA LYS A 121 -22.67 7.32 -0.33
C LYS A 121 -22.62 6.63 -1.70
N GLY A 122 -22.19 5.37 -1.74
CA GLY A 122 -22.04 4.64 -3.00
C GLY A 122 -20.78 5.00 -3.79
N LEU A 123 -19.73 5.51 -3.12
CA LEU A 123 -18.43 5.71 -3.76
C LEU A 123 -17.56 4.46 -3.59
N HIS A 124 -16.80 4.12 -4.63
CA HIS A 124 -15.68 3.20 -4.47
C HIS A 124 -14.62 3.80 -3.55
N VAL A 125 -13.78 2.94 -2.97
CA VAL A 125 -12.68 3.38 -2.09
C VAL A 125 -11.39 2.71 -2.52
N VAL A 126 -10.35 3.52 -2.70
CA VAL A 126 -8.96 3.08 -2.80
C VAL A 126 -8.18 3.68 -1.64
N THR A 127 -7.45 2.89 -0.86
CA THR A 127 -6.71 3.42 0.28
C THR A 127 -5.30 2.86 0.41
N ALA A 128 -4.37 3.73 0.84
CA ALA A 128 -3.05 3.32 1.33
C ALA A 128 -2.97 3.40 2.87
N ASN A 129 -4.06 3.76 3.55
CA ASN A 129 -4.10 3.89 4.99
C ASN A 129 -4.33 2.52 5.66
N LYS A 130 -3.34 2.06 6.44
CA LYS A 130 -3.41 0.75 7.10
C LYS A 130 -4.40 0.71 8.26
N GLY A 131 -4.68 1.84 8.91
CA GLY A 131 -5.47 1.91 10.15
C GLY A 131 -6.86 1.27 10.00
N PRO A 132 -7.70 1.78 9.07
CA PRO A 132 -9.03 1.22 8.83
C PRO A 132 -9.01 -0.26 8.42
N VAL A 133 -8.03 -0.66 7.62
CA VAL A 133 -7.86 -2.03 7.12
C VAL A 133 -7.45 -2.98 8.26
N VAL A 134 -6.58 -2.53 9.18
CA VAL A 134 -6.18 -3.32 10.35
C VAL A 134 -7.33 -3.48 11.34
N LEU A 135 -8.14 -2.43 11.53
CA LEU A 135 -9.17 -2.42 12.57
C LEU A 135 -10.48 -3.08 12.16
N ASP A 136 -10.92 -2.89 10.92
CA ASP A 136 -12.28 -3.27 10.51
C ASP A 136 -12.37 -3.76 9.05
N LEU A 137 -11.35 -4.43 8.51
CA LEU A 137 -11.43 -4.92 7.13
C LEU A 137 -12.67 -5.80 6.84
N PRO A 138 -13.06 -6.77 7.70
CA PRO A 138 -14.27 -7.56 7.44
C PRO A 138 -15.54 -6.70 7.39
N GLY A 139 -15.72 -5.77 8.33
CA GLY A 139 -16.90 -4.89 8.37
C GLY A 139 -16.92 -3.90 7.21
N LEU A 140 -15.76 -3.36 6.83
CA LEU A 140 -15.64 -2.48 5.67
C LEU A 140 -15.94 -3.21 4.35
N LYS A 141 -15.45 -4.46 4.18
CA LYS A 141 -15.78 -5.29 3.00
C LYS A 141 -17.27 -5.62 2.93
N GLU A 142 -17.87 -5.99 4.07
CA GLU A 142 -19.31 -6.28 4.13
C GLU A 142 -20.13 -5.02 3.77
N ARG A 143 -19.75 -3.87 4.31
CA ARG A 143 -20.40 -2.58 4.01
C ARG A 143 -20.28 -2.21 2.54
N ALA A 144 -19.09 -2.38 1.95
CA ALA A 144 -18.86 -2.13 0.51
C ALA A 144 -19.76 -3.01 -0.36
N ALA A 145 -19.84 -4.30 -0.05
CA ALA A 145 -20.70 -5.24 -0.76
C ALA A 145 -22.19 -4.87 -0.68
N LYS A 146 -22.68 -4.44 0.50
CA LYS A 146 -24.08 -4.00 0.68
C LYS A 146 -24.44 -2.77 -0.15
N ASN A 147 -23.48 -1.88 -0.39
CA ASN A 147 -23.67 -0.66 -1.18
C ASN A 147 -23.31 -0.84 -2.67
N GLY A 148 -22.89 -2.05 -3.09
CA GLY A 148 -22.52 -2.32 -4.48
C GLY A 148 -21.23 -1.62 -4.93
N VAL A 149 -20.34 -1.29 -3.99
CA VAL A 149 -19.05 -0.63 -4.26
C VAL A 149 -17.88 -1.53 -3.89
N GLU A 150 -16.69 -1.15 -4.32
CA GLU A 150 -15.45 -1.88 -4.04
C GLU A 150 -14.55 -1.09 -3.10
N LEU A 151 -13.88 -1.80 -2.19
CA LEU A 151 -12.81 -1.31 -1.35
C LEU A 151 -11.50 -1.99 -1.77
N ARG A 152 -10.53 -1.20 -2.23
CA ARG A 152 -9.20 -1.64 -2.65
C ARG A 152 -8.10 -1.00 -1.82
N PHE A 153 -7.04 -1.76 -1.55
CA PHE A 153 -6.03 -1.39 -0.56
C PHE A 153 -4.66 -2.08 -0.77
N GLU A 154 -4.27 -2.37 -2.01
CA GLU A 154 -2.98 -2.98 -2.38
C GLU A 154 -1.80 -2.25 -1.71
N ALA A 155 -1.84 -0.93 -1.73
CA ALA A 155 -0.81 -0.06 -1.18
C ALA A 155 -0.54 -0.25 0.34
N THR A 156 -1.47 -0.86 1.09
CA THR A 156 -1.37 -0.99 2.55
C THR A 156 -0.38 -2.07 3.01
N ALA A 157 -0.12 -3.09 2.18
CA ALA A 157 0.78 -4.18 2.54
C ALA A 157 1.59 -4.67 1.35
N GLY A 158 2.54 -3.82 0.94
CA GLY A 158 3.47 -4.11 -0.17
C GLY A 158 3.94 -2.87 -0.92
N ALA A 159 3.27 -1.72 -0.72
CA ALA A 159 3.44 -0.54 -1.57
C ALA A 159 3.39 -0.96 -3.04
N ALA A 160 4.50 -0.90 -3.78
CA ALA A 160 4.56 -1.25 -5.20
C ALA A 160 4.52 -2.77 -5.48
N ILE A 161 4.64 -3.64 -4.48
CA ILE A 161 4.61 -5.09 -4.65
C ILE A 161 3.15 -5.57 -4.72
N PRO A 162 2.68 -6.16 -5.83
CA PRO A 162 1.26 -6.47 -6.05
C PRO A 162 0.85 -7.78 -5.38
N ILE A 163 0.68 -7.77 -4.06
CA ILE A 163 0.43 -8.98 -3.26
C ILE A 163 -1.05 -9.33 -3.23
N MET A 164 -1.91 -8.33 -2.99
CA MET A 164 -3.36 -8.53 -2.96
C MET A 164 -3.83 -8.95 -4.35
N SER A 165 -3.39 -8.26 -5.40
CA SER A 165 -3.72 -8.60 -6.78
C SER A 165 -3.24 -10.00 -7.18
N LEU A 166 -2.03 -10.40 -6.76
CA LEU A 166 -1.53 -11.74 -7.03
C LEU A 166 -2.41 -12.81 -6.35
N ALA A 167 -2.74 -12.60 -5.07
CA ALA A 167 -3.62 -13.49 -4.33
C ALA A 167 -5.02 -13.56 -4.95
N ASP A 168 -5.61 -12.40 -5.22
CA ASP A 168 -6.98 -12.24 -5.67
C ASP A 168 -7.20 -12.64 -7.11
N PHE A 169 -6.22 -12.62 -8.01
CA PHE A 169 -6.43 -12.93 -9.42
C PHE A 169 -5.64 -14.13 -9.90
N CYS A 170 -4.34 -14.19 -9.60
CA CYS A 170 -3.46 -15.23 -10.14
C CYS A 170 -3.49 -16.53 -9.32
N LEU A 171 -3.77 -16.44 -8.01
CA LEU A 171 -3.72 -17.57 -7.09
C LEU A 171 -5.10 -18.10 -6.67
N ARG A 172 -6.19 -17.68 -7.32
CA ARG A 172 -7.57 -18.15 -7.03
C ARG A 172 -7.71 -19.68 -6.98
N GLY A 173 -7.00 -20.39 -7.85
CA GLY A 173 -6.98 -21.86 -7.90
C GLY A 173 -5.82 -22.52 -7.15
N ASN A 174 -4.97 -21.73 -6.49
CA ASN A 174 -3.76 -22.19 -5.81
C ASN A 174 -3.58 -21.41 -4.49
N PRO A 175 -4.39 -21.74 -3.46
CA PRO A 175 -4.51 -20.93 -2.26
C PRO A 175 -3.17 -20.81 -1.54
N VAL A 176 -2.94 -19.63 -0.97
CA VAL A 176 -1.78 -19.35 -0.12
C VAL A 176 -2.01 -20.01 1.24
N THR A 177 -1.01 -20.73 1.74
CA THR A 177 -1.07 -21.47 3.02
C THR A 177 -0.21 -20.82 4.10
N ARG A 178 0.83 -20.08 3.69
CA ARG A 178 1.72 -19.34 4.59
C ARG A 178 2.35 -18.15 3.86
N ILE A 179 2.55 -17.08 4.60
CA ILE A 179 3.23 -15.88 4.16
C ILE A 179 4.39 -15.62 5.11
N GLU A 180 5.55 -15.29 4.57
CA GLU A 180 6.65 -14.73 5.34
C GLU A 180 7.41 -13.69 4.52
N GLY A 181 7.93 -12.65 5.17
CA GLY A 181 8.55 -11.57 4.43
C GLY A 181 9.35 -10.60 5.28
N VAL A 182 10.23 -9.86 4.61
CA VAL A 182 10.83 -8.64 5.14
C VAL A 182 9.94 -7.50 4.69
N LEU A 183 9.14 -6.98 5.64
CA LEU A 183 7.99 -6.12 5.35
C LEU A 183 8.23 -4.65 5.69
N ASN A 184 9.41 -4.31 6.21
CA ASN A 184 9.76 -2.96 6.64
C ASN A 184 11.15 -2.56 6.12
N GLY A 185 11.17 -1.58 5.21
CA GLY A 185 12.39 -1.13 4.53
C GLY A 185 13.39 -0.47 5.47
N THR A 186 12.91 0.27 6.48
CA THR A 186 13.75 0.94 7.48
C THR A 186 14.53 -0.04 8.33
N CYS A 187 13.85 -1.06 8.88
CA CYS A 187 14.51 -2.15 9.60
C CYS A 187 15.45 -2.95 8.70
N ASN A 188 15.05 -3.21 7.46
CA ASN A 188 15.91 -3.94 6.52
C ASN A 188 17.17 -3.15 6.19
N TYR A 189 17.06 -1.84 6.05
CA TYR A 189 18.19 -0.95 5.85
C TYR A 189 19.16 -1.05 7.03
N ILE A 190 18.67 -0.78 8.25
CA ILE A 190 19.48 -0.80 9.48
C ILE A 190 20.22 -2.14 9.62
N LEU A 191 19.51 -3.27 9.49
CA LEU A 191 20.11 -4.60 9.60
C LEU A 191 21.09 -4.93 8.46
N THR A 192 20.89 -4.35 7.27
CA THR A 192 21.83 -4.46 6.15
C THR A 192 23.12 -3.71 6.49
N ARG A 193 23.04 -2.47 6.96
CA ARG A 193 24.21 -1.63 7.31
C ARG A 193 25.02 -2.24 8.46
N MET A 194 24.36 -2.72 9.51
CA MET A 194 25.01 -3.44 10.61
C MET A 194 25.75 -4.69 10.12
N GLY A 195 25.19 -5.39 9.13
CA GLY A 195 25.76 -6.64 8.62
C GLY A 195 26.85 -6.47 7.57
N GLU A 196 26.80 -5.43 6.75
CA GLU A 196 27.78 -5.18 5.69
C GLU A 196 28.96 -4.34 6.16
N GLU A 197 28.70 -3.33 7.00
CA GLU A 197 29.72 -2.37 7.43
C GLU A 197 30.11 -2.53 8.89
N GLY A 198 29.47 -3.44 9.62
CA GLY A 198 29.80 -3.71 11.02
C GLY A 198 29.35 -2.62 11.98
N LEU A 199 28.44 -1.74 11.57
CA LEU A 199 27.90 -0.66 12.39
C LEU A 199 27.12 -1.18 13.61
N GLY A 200 27.11 -0.39 14.67
CA GLY A 200 26.16 -0.55 15.77
C GLY A 200 24.73 -0.17 15.36
N PHE A 201 23.74 -0.56 16.18
CA PHE A 201 22.33 -0.22 15.93
C PHE A 201 22.11 1.29 15.86
N ASP A 202 22.63 2.05 16.84
CA ASP A 202 22.43 3.50 16.93
C ASP A 202 23.05 4.26 15.76
N GLU A 203 24.25 3.83 15.31
CA GLU A 203 24.92 4.42 14.14
C GLU A 203 24.13 4.17 12.85
N ALA A 204 23.67 2.93 12.65
CA ALA A 204 22.87 2.58 11.49
C ALA A 204 21.49 3.28 11.49
N LEU A 205 20.89 3.46 12.67
CA LEU A 205 19.65 4.23 12.83
C LEU A 205 19.87 5.71 12.50
N PHE A 206 20.94 6.32 13.03
CA PHE A 206 21.28 7.72 12.74
C PHE A 206 21.51 7.94 11.23
N GLU A 207 22.19 7.00 10.58
CA GLU A 207 22.39 7.03 9.13
C GLU A 207 21.05 6.93 8.38
N ALA A 208 20.17 6.01 8.79
CA ALA A 208 18.83 5.86 8.22
C ALA A 208 17.99 7.13 8.36
N GLN A 209 18.07 7.83 9.50
CA GLN A 209 17.40 9.11 9.72
C GLN A 209 17.98 10.21 8.83
N SER A 210 19.30 10.28 8.71
CA SER A 210 20.00 11.26 7.88
C SER A 210 19.65 11.13 6.39
N LEU A 211 19.39 9.90 5.94
CA LEU A 211 18.96 9.60 4.57
C LEU A 211 17.43 9.68 4.37
N GLY A 212 16.67 9.95 5.43
CA GLY A 212 15.21 10.04 5.38
C GLY A 212 14.49 8.68 5.25
N TYR A 213 15.17 7.58 5.56
CA TYR A 213 14.55 6.25 5.63
C TYR A 213 13.89 5.96 6.98
N ALA A 214 14.27 6.68 8.04
CA ALA A 214 13.64 6.63 9.35
C ALA A 214 13.19 8.04 9.77
N GLU A 215 12.04 8.12 10.44
CA GLU A 215 11.59 9.36 11.04
C GLU A 215 12.35 9.65 12.36
N ALA A 216 12.14 10.86 12.90
CA ALA A 216 12.74 11.26 14.16
C ALA A 216 12.32 10.33 15.32
N ASP A 217 11.05 9.93 15.34
CA ASP A 217 10.56 8.81 16.14
C ASP A 217 10.40 7.56 15.26
N PRO A 218 11.34 6.59 15.33
CA PRO A 218 11.32 5.41 14.48
C PRO A 218 10.54 4.24 15.10
N ALA A 219 9.82 4.44 16.22
CA ALA A 219 9.23 3.35 17.00
C ALA A 219 8.31 2.44 16.19
N ALA A 220 7.48 3.00 15.31
CA ALA A 220 6.60 2.21 14.44
C ALA A 220 7.38 1.18 13.58
N ASP A 221 8.58 1.54 13.15
CA ASP A 221 9.45 0.68 12.35
C ASP A 221 10.27 -0.25 13.23
N VAL A 222 11.15 0.30 14.08
CA VAL A 222 12.19 -0.50 14.78
C VAL A 222 11.63 -1.39 15.87
N ASP A 223 10.43 -1.09 16.39
CA ASP A 223 9.70 -1.96 17.31
C ASP A 223 8.83 -3.00 16.59
N GLY A 224 8.73 -2.94 15.26
CA GLY A 224 8.11 -3.95 14.41
C GLY A 224 6.60 -3.77 14.17
N TRP A 225 6.01 -2.66 14.61
CA TRP A 225 4.56 -2.42 14.51
C TRP A 225 4.06 -2.20 13.07
N ASP A 226 4.83 -1.54 12.20
CA ASP A 226 4.49 -1.42 10.77
C ASP A 226 4.47 -2.80 10.09
N ALA A 227 5.45 -3.65 10.39
CA ALA A 227 5.48 -5.02 9.88
C ALA A 227 4.31 -5.85 10.46
N ALA A 228 3.96 -5.65 11.72
CA ALA A 228 2.83 -6.34 12.35
C ALA A 228 1.49 -5.96 11.72
N ALA A 229 1.27 -4.68 11.42
CA ALA A 229 0.10 -4.21 10.68
C ALA A 229 -0.01 -4.89 9.30
N LYS A 230 1.10 -4.98 8.56
CA LYS A 230 1.13 -5.68 7.27
C LYS A 230 0.83 -7.18 7.42
N VAL A 231 1.35 -7.83 8.46
CA VAL A 231 1.02 -9.23 8.77
C VAL A 231 -0.48 -9.41 9.04
N VAL A 232 -1.10 -8.51 9.81
CA VAL A 232 -2.54 -8.55 10.08
C VAL A 232 -3.34 -8.40 8.79
N ILE A 233 -3.02 -7.42 7.95
CA ILE A 233 -3.71 -7.20 6.67
C ILE A 233 -3.61 -8.45 5.78
N LEU A 234 -2.41 -9.00 5.63
CA LEU A 234 -2.16 -10.20 4.82
C LEU A 234 -2.89 -11.43 5.38
N ALA A 235 -2.93 -11.61 6.70
CA ALA A 235 -3.66 -12.70 7.32
C ALA A 235 -5.17 -12.61 7.05
N ASN A 236 -5.76 -11.45 7.29
CA ASN A 236 -7.20 -11.25 7.13
C ASN A 236 -7.63 -11.34 5.67
N HIS A 237 -6.85 -10.76 4.75
CA HIS A 237 -7.22 -10.69 3.34
C HIS A 237 -6.79 -11.96 2.57
N VAL A 238 -5.51 -12.30 2.58
CA VAL A 238 -4.95 -13.38 1.73
C VAL A 238 -5.23 -14.76 2.30
N LEU A 239 -5.16 -14.92 3.62
CA LEU A 239 -5.34 -16.22 4.28
C LEU A 239 -6.77 -16.43 4.79
N GLY A 240 -7.63 -15.41 4.74
CA GLY A 240 -8.97 -15.45 5.33
C GLY A 240 -8.96 -15.72 6.85
N ARG A 241 -7.83 -15.40 7.52
CA ARG A 241 -7.61 -15.69 8.93
C ARG A 241 -7.82 -14.43 9.77
N PRO A 242 -8.91 -14.35 10.57
CA PRO A 242 -9.20 -13.16 11.35
C PRO A 242 -8.14 -12.97 12.43
N LEU A 243 -7.37 -11.88 12.33
CA LEU A 243 -6.35 -11.48 13.31
C LEU A 243 -6.43 -9.99 13.56
N SER A 244 -5.99 -9.57 14.74
CA SER A 244 -5.77 -8.18 15.12
C SER A 244 -4.33 -8.00 15.61
N LEU A 245 -3.89 -6.75 15.82
CA LEU A 245 -2.51 -6.47 16.22
C LEU A 245 -2.10 -7.16 17.53
N LYS A 246 -3.04 -7.32 18.49
CA LYS A 246 -2.80 -8.03 19.76
C LYS A 246 -2.51 -9.53 19.58
N ASP A 247 -2.88 -10.11 18.43
CA ASP A 247 -2.68 -11.52 18.15
C ASP A 247 -1.30 -11.79 17.51
N VAL A 248 -0.54 -10.73 17.21
CA VAL A 248 0.82 -10.82 16.63
C VAL A 248 1.86 -10.76 17.75
N GLN A 249 2.75 -11.74 17.80
CA GLN A 249 3.92 -11.70 18.67
C GLN A 249 4.99 -10.82 18.03
N VAL A 250 5.24 -9.64 18.62
CA VAL A 250 6.15 -8.63 18.04
C VAL A 250 7.43 -8.54 18.86
N THR A 251 8.56 -8.62 18.17
CA THR A 251 9.90 -8.32 18.69
C THR A 251 10.60 -7.44 17.66
N GLY A 252 10.97 -6.23 18.07
CA GLY A 252 11.68 -5.28 17.24
C GLY A 252 13.16 -5.62 17.05
N ILE A 253 13.91 -4.68 16.49
CA ILE A 253 15.35 -4.82 16.22
C ILE A 253 16.27 -4.08 17.20
N ARG A 254 15.72 -3.34 18.17
CA ARG A 254 16.52 -2.52 19.11
C ARG A 254 17.58 -3.30 19.90
N ALA A 255 17.27 -4.54 20.27
CA ALA A 255 18.18 -5.39 21.04
C ALA A 255 19.20 -6.14 20.17
N VAL A 256 19.18 -5.97 18.84
CA VAL A 256 20.12 -6.62 17.94
C VAL A 256 21.46 -5.90 18.04
N THR A 257 22.53 -6.64 18.36
CA THR A 257 23.89 -6.09 18.43
C THR A 257 24.65 -6.31 17.12
N GLY A 258 25.61 -5.43 16.82
CA GLY A 258 26.51 -5.60 15.67
C GLY A 258 27.24 -6.94 15.71
N GLU A 259 27.68 -7.38 16.89
CA GLU A 259 28.33 -8.68 17.10
C GLU A 259 27.43 -9.85 16.69
N ALA A 260 26.15 -9.83 17.04
CA ALA A 260 25.19 -10.86 16.67
C ALA A 260 24.99 -10.92 15.15
N VAL A 261 24.90 -9.77 14.49
CA VAL A 261 24.76 -9.69 13.02
C VAL A 261 26.03 -10.21 12.32
N GLN A 262 27.21 -9.83 12.81
CA GLN A 262 28.49 -10.27 12.26
C GLN A 262 28.72 -11.77 12.46
N LEU A 263 28.36 -12.31 13.63
CA LEU A 263 28.42 -13.75 13.89
C LEU A 263 27.49 -14.53 12.96
N ALA A 264 26.24 -14.08 12.80
CA ALA A 264 25.30 -14.68 11.86
C ALA A 264 25.87 -14.73 10.43
N ARG A 265 26.47 -13.62 9.97
CA ARG A 265 27.06 -13.52 8.63
C ARG A 265 28.20 -14.51 8.43
N LYS A 266 29.11 -14.64 9.41
CA LYS A 266 30.19 -15.64 9.40
C LYS A 266 29.68 -17.08 9.32
N GLN A 267 28.47 -17.34 9.81
CA GLN A 267 27.82 -18.65 9.77
C GLN A 267 26.95 -18.86 8.52
N GLY A 268 26.95 -17.93 7.56
CA GLY A 268 26.19 -18.06 6.31
C GLY A 268 24.73 -17.56 6.40
N TYR A 269 24.41 -16.74 7.39
CA TYR A 269 23.07 -16.17 7.60
C TYR A 269 23.10 -14.64 7.66
N ALA A 270 22.06 -14.00 7.14
CA ALA A 270 21.72 -12.62 7.44
C ALA A 270 20.68 -12.56 8.56
N LEU A 271 20.73 -11.53 9.39
CA LEU A 271 19.69 -11.24 10.35
C LEU A 271 18.69 -10.27 9.72
N ARG A 272 17.39 -10.61 9.77
CA ARG A 272 16.30 -9.86 9.13
C ARG A 272 15.08 -9.79 10.04
N LEU A 273 14.37 -8.66 10.06
CA LEU A 273 13.06 -8.57 10.70
C LEU A 273 12.03 -9.25 9.80
N VAL A 274 11.55 -10.43 10.21
CA VAL A 274 10.65 -11.26 9.41
C VAL A 274 9.26 -11.28 10.03
N GLY A 275 8.27 -10.82 9.27
CA GLY A 275 6.87 -11.08 9.52
C GLY A 275 6.49 -12.46 8.97
N ALA A 276 5.74 -13.26 9.71
CA ALA A 276 5.28 -14.57 9.28
C ALA A 276 3.89 -14.91 9.82
N VAL A 277 3.05 -15.50 8.97
CA VAL A 277 1.71 -15.98 9.32
C VAL A 277 1.30 -17.14 8.42
N GLY A 278 0.62 -18.13 8.98
CA GLY A 278 0.00 -19.24 8.25
C GLY A 278 -1.49 -19.34 8.51
N LEU A 279 -2.15 -20.31 7.88
CA LEU A 279 -3.56 -20.65 8.15
C LEU A 279 -3.79 -20.97 9.65
N GLU A 280 -2.79 -21.53 10.31
CA GLU A 280 -2.78 -21.86 11.73
C GLU A 280 -1.47 -21.41 12.40
N GLY A 281 -1.35 -21.59 13.72
CA GLY A 281 -0.15 -21.26 14.49
C GLY A 281 0.05 -19.77 14.76
N PRO A 282 1.14 -19.34 15.40
CA PRO A 282 1.33 -17.95 15.78
C PRO A 282 1.60 -17.04 14.56
N ALA A 283 1.02 -15.84 14.57
CA ALA A 283 1.48 -14.73 13.75
C ALA A 283 2.62 -14.02 14.48
N THR A 284 3.73 -13.76 13.79
CA THR A 284 4.94 -13.23 14.44
C THR A 284 5.62 -12.18 13.60
N VAL A 285 6.25 -11.21 14.25
CA VAL A 285 7.25 -10.30 13.68
C VAL A 285 8.47 -10.35 14.60
N ALA A 286 9.59 -10.85 14.12
CA ALA A 286 10.81 -10.95 14.94
C ALA A 286 12.07 -10.97 14.09
N PRO A 287 13.24 -10.56 14.63
CA PRO A 287 14.51 -10.80 13.99
C PRO A 287 14.76 -12.31 13.82
N ARG A 288 15.11 -12.75 12.62
CA ARG A 288 15.38 -14.15 12.28
C ARG A 288 16.66 -14.28 11.47
N LEU A 289 17.33 -15.41 11.64
CA LEU A 289 18.41 -15.85 10.77
C LEU A 289 17.83 -16.33 9.45
N VAL A 290 18.27 -15.72 8.36
CA VAL A 290 17.88 -16.02 6.99
C VAL A 290 19.13 -16.45 6.23
N PRO A 291 19.16 -17.63 5.57
CA PRO A 291 20.32 -18.03 4.77
C PRO A 291 20.70 -16.94 3.76
N LEU A 292 21.99 -16.70 3.55
CA LEU A 292 22.43 -15.63 2.64
C LEU A 292 21.90 -15.80 1.21
N ALA A 293 21.70 -17.05 0.76
CA ALA A 293 21.14 -17.39 -0.54
C ALA A 293 19.60 -17.41 -0.59
N SER A 294 18.92 -17.14 0.52
CA SER A 294 17.45 -17.13 0.58
C SER A 294 16.89 -15.93 -0.18
N PRO A 295 15.74 -16.08 -0.88
CA PRO A 295 15.01 -14.95 -1.46
C PRO A 295 14.60 -13.89 -0.42
N LEU A 296 14.50 -14.27 0.86
CA LEU A 296 14.18 -13.35 1.95
C LEU A 296 15.34 -12.40 2.30
N ASN A 297 16.57 -12.69 1.84
CA ASN A 297 17.75 -11.86 2.10
C ASN A 297 17.84 -10.68 1.11
N VAL A 298 16.80 -9.86 1.06
CA VAL A 298 16.84 -8.59 0.33
C VAL A 298 17.68 -7.56 1.08
N GLN A 299 18.24 -6.60 0.33
CA GLN A 299 19.16 -5.59 0.86
C GLN A 299 18.53 -4.20 0.82
N GLY A 300 19.09 -3.28 1.62
CA GLY A 300 18.69 -1.87 1.65
C GLY A 300 17.23 -1.70 2.07
N THR A 301 16.49 -0.85 1.37
CA THR A 301 15.09 -0.51 1.68
C THR A 301 14.06 -1.39 0.98
N LEU A 302 14.51 -2.45 0.29
CA LEU A 302 13.61 -3.38 -0.38
C LEU A 302 12.82 -4.21 0.62
N ASN A 303 11.58 -4.52 0.22
CA ASN A 303 10.74 -5.51 0.85
C ASN A 303 10.68 -6.78 0.01
N VAL A 304 10.38 -7.90 0.65
CA VAL A 304 10.10 -9.16 -0.02
C VAL A 304 9.01 -9.93 0.71
N MET A 305 8.11 -10.54 -0.05
CA MET A 305 7.13 -11.49 0.48
C MET A 305 7.28 -12.83 -0.23
N ARG A 306 7.35 -13.89 0.57
CA ARG A 306 7.34 -15.28 0.14
C ARG A 306 6.00 -15.90 0.50
N LEU A 307 5.21 -16.20 -0.53
CA LEU A 307 3.91 -16.86 -0.44
C LEU A 307 4.11 -18.36 -0.67
N HIS A 308 3.81 -19.17 0.32
CA HIS A 308 3.72 -20.62 0.16
C HIS A 308 2.33 -20.94 -0.36
N THR A 309 2.27 -21.65 -1.49
CA THR A 309 1.01 -22.00 -2.14
C THR A 309 0.77 -23.51 -2.06
N ALA A 310 -0.49 -23.93 -2.20
CA ALA A 310 -0.86 -25.34 -2.11
C ALA A 310 -0.20 -26.23 -3.19
N TYR A 311 0.02 -25.69 -4.40
CA TYR A 311 0.41 -26.47 -5.58
C TYR A 311 1.66 -25.95 -6.31
N ALA A 312 1.90 -24.63 -6.33
CA ALA A 312 3.03 -24.06 -7.09
C ALA A 312 4.32 -23.93 -6.27
N GLY A 313 4.32 -24.43 -5.02
CA GLY A 313 5.42 -24.18 -4.09
C GLY A 313 5.51 -22.71 -3.67
N PRO A 314 6.69 -22.27 -3.18
CA PRO A 314 6.89 -20.89 -2.74
C PRO A 314 7.12 -19.92 -3.90
N ILE A 315 6.41 -18.80 -3.88
CA ILE A 315 6.58 -17.67 -4.82
C ILE A 315 7.11 -16.48 -4.01
N ALA A 316 8.19 -15.85 -4.48
CA ALA A 316 8.76 -14.67 -3.84
C ALA A 316 8.63 -13.43 -4.73
N LEU A 317 8.12 -12.33 -4.18
CA LEU A 317 8.03 -11.03 -4.84
C LEU A 317 8.82 -10.01 -4.04
N SER A 318 9.69 -9.27 -4.72
CA SER A 318 10.56 -8.25 -4.13
C SER A 318 10.39 -6.92 -4.86
N GLY A 319 10.47 -5.84 -4.12
CA GLY A 319 10.34 -4.48 -4.63
C GLY A 319 10.40 -3.45 -3.51
N HIS A 320 10.17 -2.19 -3.86
CA HIS A 320 10.11 -1.13 -2.86
C HIS A 320 8.80 -1.22 -2.06
N GLY A 321 8.94 -1.36 -0.74
CA GLY A 321 7.80 -1.51 0.18
C GLY A 321 7.31 -0.22 0.84
N ALA A 322 7.87 0.91 0.42
CA ALA A 322 7.52 2.27 0.83
C ALA A 322 8.00 3.25 -0.25
N GLY A 323 7.63 4.53 -0.12
CA GLY A 323 7.99 5.59 -1.05
C GLY A 323 6.77 6.24 -1.69
N GLY A 324 6.89 7.52 -2.05
CA GLY A 324 5.79 8.31 -2.60
C GLY A 324 5.27 7.76 -3.92
N THR A 325 6.19 7.58 -4.87
CA THR A 325 5.90 7.10 -6.23
C THR A 325 5.48 5.64 -6.23
N GLU A 326 6.12 4.82 -5.40
CA GLU A 326 5.92 3.38 -5.26
C GLU A 326 4.55 3.08 -4.66
N THR A 327 4.15 3.82 -3.62
CA THR A 327 2.82 3.68 -3.03
C THR A 327 1.76 4.21 -3.99
N ALA A 328 2.03 5.34 -4.66
CA ALA A 328 1.13 5.92 -5.64
C ALA A 328 0.88 5.03 -6.85
N SER A 329 1.85 4.22 -7.27
CA SER A 329 1.67 3.28 -8.38
C SER A 329 0.66 2.18 -8.04
N ALA A 330 0.68 1.67 -6.80
CA ALA A 330 -0.30 0.70 -6.32
C ALA A 330 -1.70 1.31 -6.16
N VAL A 331 -1.79 2.54 -5.64
CA VAL A 331 -3.06 3.30 -5.59
C VAL A 331 -3.65 3.48 -6.99
N LEU A 332 -2.83 3.80 -7.99
CA LEU A 332 -3.27 3.90 -9.37
C LEU A 332 -3.72 2.52 -9.93
N ALA A 333 -2.98 1.45 -9.62
CA ALA A 333 -3.38 0.10 -10.04
C ALA A 333 -4.75 -0.31 -9.47
N ASP A 334 -4.99 -0.03 -8.19
CA ASP A 334 -6.28 -0.27 -7.55
C ASP A 334 -7.40 0.56 -8.17
N LEU A 335 -7.17 1.85 -8.42
CA LEU A 335 -8.14 2.73 -9.08
C LEU A 335 -8.53 2.18 -10.46
N LEU A 336 -7.56 1.75 -11.25
CA LEU A 336 -7.80 1.24 -12.60
C LEU A 336 -8.44 -0.15 -12.62
N ALA A 337 -8.40 -0.88 -11.51
CA ALA A 337 -8.98 -2.20 -11.38
C ALA A 337 -10.43 -2.18 -10.86
N LEU A 338 -10.96 -1.02 -10.48
CA LEU A 338 -12.37 -0.84 -10.13
C LEU A 338 -13.31 -1.10 -11.34
N PRO A 339 -14.58 -1.45 -11.10
CA PRO A 339 -15.53 -1.81 -12.14
C PRO A 339 -16.17 -0.57 -12.77
N TRP A 340 -15.51 -0.04 -13.80
CA TRP A 340 -15.98 1.07 -14.64
C TRP A 340 -16.85 0.61 -15.79
#